data_AF-A0A101JZF0-F1
#
_entry.id   AF-A0A101JZF0-F1
#
_cell.length_a   1.000
_cell.length_b   1.000
_cell.length_c   1.000
_cell.angle_alpha   90.00
_cell.angle_beta   90.00
_cell.angle_gamma   90.00
#
_symmetry.space_group_name_H-M   'P 1'
#
loop_
_entity.id
_entity.type
_entity.pdbx_description
1 polymer ?
#
loop_
_entity_poly.entity_id
_entity_poly.type
_entity_poly.pdbx_seq_one_letter_code
_entity_poly.pdbx_strand_id
1 'polypeptide(L)'
;MRHLAIVALTAPAPWLAPTAALAQWERGASYAGVWSVRFTDSFGSRQSCSVELSAAGSIMGAYRANPRGCGSALVAVSRWQPRRGGISLDDISGRPLITLRAGWDGLSGTDEAGRPIRLVAGGGQRGSGFEPSFDQHTAPSRGCSVYYGQSERCAEARDIVAPRLAPGQSTTVRIVYPANLRQFPSLGARSLALIPVNTCVTADSCARQDDGAEWCRISHAGRTGYVVKLFARDGRRQILYSNQCGP
;
A
#
# COMPACT_ATOMS: atom_id res chain seq x y z
N MET A 1 -78.68 7.11 41.18
CA MET A 1 -77.28 7.23 41.67
C MET A 1 -76.58 5.90 41.51
N ARG A 2 -75.82 5.72 40.43
CA ARG A 2 -74.86 4.61 40.26
C ARG A 2 -73.73 5.15 39.39
N HIS A 3 -72.63 5.50 40.06
CA HIS A 3 -71.40 5.95 39.43
C HIS A 3 -70.72 4.74 38.77
N LEU A 4 -70.60 4.75 37.45
CA LEU A 4 -69.73 3.83 36.71
C LEU A 4 -68.45 4.60 36.38
N ALA A 5 -67.44 4.41 37.23
CA ALA A 5 -66.07 4.85 36.99
C ALA A 5 -65.45 3.94 35.93
N ILE A 6 -65.26 4.45 34.73
CA ILE A 6 -64.48 3.79 33.68
C ILE A 6 -63.01 4.03 34.01
N VAL A 7 -62.34 3.02 34.56
CA VAL A 7 -60.89 2.99 34.75
C VAL A 7 -60.25 2.80 33.38
N ALA A 8 -59.56 3.84 32.91
CA ALA A 8 -58.72 3.77 31.71
C ALA A 8 -57.49 2.91 31.99
N LEU A 9 -57.50 1.67 31.49
CA LEU A 9 -56.31 0.82 31.41
C LEU A 9 -55.44 1.30 30.24
N THR A 10 -54.53 2.25 30.52
CA THR A 10 -53.42 2.55 29.61
C THR A 10 -52.42 1.40 29.67
N ALA A 11 -52.49 0.50 28.71
CA ALA A 11 -51.47 -0.52 28.50
C ALA A 11 -50.15 0.16 28.07
N PRO A 12 -49.01 -0.13 28.71
CA PRO A 12 -47.72 0.31 28.20
C PRO A 12 -47.44 -0.46 26.91
N ALA A 13 -47.46 0.23 25.78
CA ALA A 13 -46.94 -0.33 24.53
C ALA A 13 -45.44 -0.63 24.73
N PRO A 14 -44.99 -1.89 24.62
CA PRO A 14 -43.57 -2.16 24.61
C PRO A 14 -43.01 -1.53 23.34
N TRP A 15 -42.14 -0.54 23.52
CA TRP A 15 -41.29 -0.05 22.46
C TRP A 15 -40.41 -1.22 22.04
N LEU A 16 -40.86 -1.95 21.02
CA LEU A 16 -40.03 -2.90 20.29
C LEU A 16 -38.94 -2.07 19.60
N ALA A 17 -37.84 -1.86 20.31
CA ALA A 17 -36.62 -1.37 19.70
C ALA A 17 -36.29 -2.36 18.56
N PRO A 18 -36.12 -1.89 17.33
CA PRO A 18 -35.75 -2.78 16.24
C PRO A 18 -34.39 -3.39 16.59
N THR A 19 -34.41 -4.71 16.78
CA THR A 19 -33.34 -5.70 16.60
C THR A 19 -32.00 -5.13 16.11
N ALA A 20 -31.26 -4.46 16.99
CA ALA A 20 -29.87 -4.04 16.73
C ALA A 20 -28.95 -5.26 16.49
N ALA A 21 -29.35 -6.43 16.99
CA ALA A 21 -28.67 -7.68 16.72
C ALA A 21 -28.64 -7.98 15.20
N LEU A 22 -29.78 -8.05 14.51
CA LEU A 22 -29.87 -8.43 13.09
C LEU A 22 -29.11 -7.47 12.16
N ALA A 23 -29.14 -6.16 12.45
CA ALA A 23 -28.43 -5.15 11.65
C ALA A 23 -26.89 -5.22 11.74
N GLN A 24 -26.34 -5.94 12.72
CA GLN A 24 -24.89 -6.18 12.83
C GLN A 24 -24.46 -7.42 12.03
N TRP A 25 -25.35 -8.40 11.83
CA TRP A 25 -25.06 -9.60 11.03
C TRP A 25 -25.10 -9.34 9.53
N GLU A 26 -26.02 -8.47 9.05
CA GLU A 26 -26.11 -8.11 7.62
C GLU A 26 -24.87 -7.36 7.11
N ARG A 27 -24.19 -6.60 7.97
CA ARG A 27 -22.97 -5.85 7.60
C ARG A 27 -21.69 -6.69 7.62
N GLY A 28 -21.70 -7.86 8.25
CA GLY A 28 -20.60 -8.81 8.15
C GLY A 28 -20.58 -9.44 6.76
N ALA A 29 -21.74 -9.90 6.28
CA ALA A 29 -21.87 -10.58 4.99
C ALA A 29 -21.29 -9.77 3.81
N SER A 30 -21.31 -8.43 3.85
CA SER A 30 -20.75 -7.59 2.79
C SER A 30 -19.23 -7.67 2.61
N TYR A 31 -18.49 -8.16 3.61
CA TYR A 31 -17.04 -8.36 3.50
C TYR A 31 -16.66 -9.79 3.18
N ALA A 32 -17.61 -10.73 3.14
CA ALA A 32 -17.35 -12.10 2.76
C ALA A 32 -16.90 -12.18 1.29
N GLY A 33 -15.97 -13.11 1.01
CA GLY A 33 -15.41 -13.31 -0.32
C GLY A 33 -13.89 -13.35 -0.34
N VAL A 34 -13.33 -13.44 -1.55
CA VAL A 34 -11.88 -13.51 -1.77
C VAL A 34 -11.32 -12.09 -1.92
N TRP A 35 -10.32 -11.77 -1.10
CA TRP A 35 -9.61 -10.50 -1.11
C TRP A 35 -8.16 -10.72 -1.54
N SER A 36 -7.68 -9.87 -2.46
CA SER A 36 -6.26 -9.74 -2.74
C SER A 36 -5.62 -8.85 -1.68
N VAL A 37 -4.74 -9.42 -0.87
CA VAL A 37 -3.93 -8.67 0.09
C VAL A 37 -2.69 -8.18 -0.61
N ARG A 38 -2.42 -6.89 -0.51
CA ARG A 38 -1.18 -6.25 -0.94
C ARG A 38 -0.50 -5.71 0.31
N PHE A 39 0.71 -6.17 0.55
CA PHE A 39 1.53 -5.69 1.65
C PHE A 39 2.98 -5.58 1.19
N THR A 40 3.70 -4.69 1.84
CA THR A 40 5.13 -4.51 1.61
C THR A 40 5.87 -5.27 2.70
N ASP A 41 6.71 -6.23 2.34
CA ASP A 41 7.55 -6.91 3.34
C ASP A 41 8.64 -5.98 3.89
N SER A 42 9.38 -6.48 4.88
CA SER A 42 10.48 -5.74 5.52
C SER A 42 11.60 -5.30 4.56
N PHE A 43 11.59 -5.79 3.32
CA PHE A 43 12.55 -5.51 2.26
C PHE A 43 11.98 -4.64 1.13
N GLY A 44 10.76 -4.11 1.30
CA GLY A 44 10.15 -3.24 0.30
C GLY A 44 9.53 -3.98 -0.88
N SER A 45 9.52 -5.32 -0.87
CA SER A 45 8.91 -6.09 -1.95
C SER A 45 7.41 -6.11 -1.78
N ARG A 46 6.69 -5.76 -2.86
CA ARG A 46 5.23 -5.88 -2.90
C ARG A 46 4.87 -7.35 -2.97
N GLN A 47 4.46 -7.87 -1.82
CA GLN A 47 3.93 -9.21 -1.73
C GLN A 47 2.43 -9.15 -1.95
N SER A 48 1.93 -10.10 -2.72
CA SER A 48 0.51 -10.31 -2.89
C SER A 48 0.15 -11.70 -2.38
N CYS A 49 -0.87 -11.76 -1.54
CA CYS A 49 -1.51 -13.02 -1.19
C CYS A 49 -3.02 -12.90 -1.30
N SER A 50 -3.75 -13.96 -1.00
CA SER A 50 -5.22 -13.90 -0.97
C SER A 50 -5.73 -14.31 0.41
N VAL A 51 -6.81 -13.69 0.86
CA VAL A 51 -7.53 -14.08 2.07
C VAL A 51 -8.99 -14.26 1.72
N GLU A 52 -9.53 -15.43 2.02
CA GLU A 52 -10.94 -15.74 1.86
C GLU A 52 -11.66 -15.51 3.20
N LEU A 53 -12.63 -14.59 3.21
CA LEU A 53 -13.45 -14.27 4.37
C LEU A 53 -14.79 -15.00 4.26
N SER A 54 -15.09 -15.90 5.21
CA SER A 54 -16.36 -16.62 5.19
C SER A 54 -17.53 -15.73 5.58
N ALA A 55 -18.70 -15.92 4.97
CA ALA A 55 -19.94 -15.37 5.52
C ALA A 55 -20.23 -16.03 6.89
N ALA A 56 -20.89 -15.33 7.80
CA ALA A 56 -21.41 -15.95 9.02
C ALA A 56 -22.53 -16.93 8.63
N GLY A 57 -22.20 -18.22 8.59
CA GLY A 57 -23.15 -19.25 8.18
C GLY A 57 -22.71 -20.70 8.36
N SER A 58 -21.46 -20.98 8.75
CA SER A 58 -21.06 -22.36 9.06
C SER A 58 -21.39 -22.65 10.53
N ILE A 59 -22.30 -23.60 10.80
CA ILE A 59 -22.74 -24.35 12.02
C ILE A 59 -22.28 -23.88 13.43
N MET A 60 -21.12 -23.27 13.58
CA MET A 60 -20.50 -22.71 14.80
C MET A 60 -20.54 -21.16 14.89
N GLY A 61 -21.15 -20.45 13.94
CA GLY A 61 -21.40 -18.99 14.02
C GLY A 61 -20.15 -18.08 13.96
N ALA A 62 -18.96 -18.63 13.72
CA ALA A 62 -17.72 -17.87 13.70
C ALA A 62 -17.28 -17.50 12.27
N TYR A 63 -17.02 -16.21 12.05
CA TYR A 63 -16.38 -15.67 10.86
C TYR A 63 -14.94 -16.17 10.74
N ARG A 64 -14.65 -16.95 9.70
CA ARG A 64 -13.32 -17.53 9.42
C ARG A 64 -12.62 -16.75 8.33
N ALA A 65 -11.31 -16.61 8.49
CA ALA A 65 -10.41 -16.04 7.48
C ALA A 65 -9.42 -17.13 7.07
N ASN A 66 -9.27 -17.35 5.76
CA ASN A 66 -8.38 -18.37 5.21
C ASN A 66 -7.31 -17.71 4.32
N PRO A 67 -6.12 -17.40 4.86
CA PRO A 67 -5.00 -16.87 4.09
C PRO A 67 -4.38 -17.94 3.18
N ARG A 68 -4.09 -17.58 1.93
CA ARG A 68 -3.39 -18.42 0.95
C ARG A 68 -2.20 -17.67 0.36
N GLY A 69 -1.02 -18.27 0.48
CA GLY A 69 0.25 -17.68 0.01
C GLY A 69 0.69 -16.45 0.81
N CYS A 70 0.14 -16.25 2.02
CA CYS A 70 0.49 -15.12 2.88
C CYS A 70 1.69 -15.45 3.77
N GLY A 71 2.58 -14.47 3.96
CA GLY A 71 3.67 -14.52 4.93
C GLY A 71 3.47 -13.54 6.09
N SER A 72 4.39 -13.54 7.06
CA SER A 72 4.36 -12.63 8.23
C SER A 72 3.07 -12.75 9.06
N ALA A 73 2.58 -11.66 9.67
CA ALA A 73 1.41 -11.66 10.57
C ALA A 73 0.13 -12.22 9.91
N LEU A 74 0.03 -12.17 8.58
CA LEU A 74 -1.10 -12.72 7.83
C LEU A 74 -1.16 -14.26 7.84
N VAL A 75 -0.07 -14.96 8.16
CA VAL A 75 -0.07 -16.43 8.28
C VAL A 75 -0.82 -16.92 9.52
N ALA A 76 -0.88 -16.09 10.57
CA ALA A 76 -1.54 -16.41 11.83
C ALA A 76 -3.03 -16.05 11.83
N VAL A 77 -3.50 -15.36 10.79
CA VAL A 77 -4.91 -14.98 10.63
C VAL A 77 -5.74 -16.24 10.41
N SER A 78 -6.75 -16.44 11.25
CA SER A 78 -7.68 -17.58 11.12
C SER A 78 -9.15 -17.16 11.27
N ARG A 79 -9.38 -15.96 11.80
CA ARG A 79 -10.69 -15.41 12.08
C ARG A 79 -10.75 -13.96 11.62
N TRP A 80 -11.96 -13.46 11.44
CA TRP A 80 -12.16 -12.04 11.26
C TRP A 80 -13.43 -11.59 11.97
N GLN A 81 -13.54 -10.31 12.30
CA GLN A 81 -14.73 -9.76 12.93
C GLN A 81 -15.13 -8.45 12.27
N PRO A 82 -16.42 -8.21 12.02
CA PRO A 82 -16.89 -6.89 11.63
C PRO A 82 -16.67 -5.90 12.78
N ARG A 83 -16.14 -4.72 12.45
CA ARG A 83 -15.94 -3.60 13.37
C ARG A 83 -16.66 -2.37 12.83
N ARG A 84 -16.78 -1.32 13.65
CA ARG A 84 -17.38 -0.06 13.19
C ARG A 84 -16.51 0.56 12.09
N GLY A 85 -17.00 0.52 10.86
CA GLY A 85 -16.32 1.08 9.68
C GLY A 85 -15.22 0.21 9.10
N GLY A 86 -15.24 -1.11 9.32
CA GLY A 86 -14.28 -2.04 8.73
C GLY A 86 -14.29 -3.42 9.39
N ILE A 87 -13.13 -4.07 9.49
CA ILE A 87 -12.97 -5.42 10.06
C ILE A 87 -11.71 -5.51 10.93
N SER A 88 -11.64 -6.50 11.81
CA SER A 88 -10.37 -7.00 12.37
C SER A 88 -10.08 -8.40 11.83
N LEU A 89 -8.80 -8.67 11.55
CA LEU A 89 -8.29 -10.01 11.27
C LEU A 89 -7.61 -10.50 12.55
N ASP A 90 -8.04 -11.65 13.03
CA ASP A 90 -7.70 -12.14 14.36
C ASP A 90 -6.99 -13.51 14.26
N ASP A 91 -6.18 -13.81 15.26
CA ASP A 91 -5.59 -15.14 15.44
C ASP A 91 -6.62 -16.18 15.92
N ILE A 92 -6.15 -17.42 16.16
CA ILE A 92 -7.02 -18.51 16.61
C ILE A 92 -7.58 -18.29 18.03
N SER A 93 -6.89 -17.50 18.86
CA SER A 93 -7.33 -17.13 20.21
C SER A 93 -8.38 -16.00 20.19
N GLY A 94 -8.53 -15.30 19.06
CA GLY A 94 -9.40 -14.15 18.91
C GLY A 94 -8.72 -12.81 19.22
N ARG A 95 -7.38 -12.79 19.34
CA ARG A 95 -6.62 -11.55 19.46
C ARG A 95 -6.55 -10.86 18.10
N PRO A 96 -6.86 -9.55 18.00
CA PRO A 96 -6.76 -8.83 16.75
C PRO A 96 -5.29 -8.63 16.35
N LEU A 97 -4.94 -9.08 15.15
CA LEU A 97 -3.59 -8.92 14.58
C LEU A 97 -3.53 -7.72 13.63
N ILE A 98 -4.61 -7.45 12.90
CA ILE A 98 -4.71 -6.38 11.91
C ILE A 98 -6.10 -5.76 12.01
N THR A 99 -6.16 -4.43 12.12
CA THR A 99 -7.43 -3.70 12.05
C THR A 99 -7.49 -2.92 10.75
N LEU A 100 -8.55 -3.15 9.98
CA LEU A 100 -8.73 -2.59 8.64
C LEU A 100 -9.99 -1.72 8.62
N ARG A 101 -9.89 -0.55 7.99
CA ARG A 101 -11.01 0.36 7.76
C ARG A 101 -11.48 0.26 6.32
N ALA A 102 -12.79 0.32 6.12
CA ALA A 102 -13.38 0.39 4.80
C ALA A 102 -13.14 1.76 4.17
N GLY A 103 -12.62 1.73 2.94
CA GLY A 103 -12.47 2.87 2.05
C GLY A 103 -13.15 2.59 0.71
N TRP A 104 -13.06 3.56 -0.19
CA TRP A 104 -13.67 3.48 -1.53
C TRP A 104 -12.96 2.46 -2.45
N ASP A 105 -11.73 2.06 -2.13
CA ASP A 105 -10.87 1.18 -2.91
C ASP A 105 -10.50 -0.13 -2.20
N GLY A 106 -11.25 -0.47 -1.14
CA GLY A 106 -11.11 -1.71 -0.38
C GLY A 106 -10.99 -1.49 1.12
N LEU A 107 -10.23 -2.36 1.78
CA LEU A 107 -9.98 -2.32 3.22
C LEU A 107 -8.50 -1.99 3.46
N SER A 108 -8.20 -1.02 4.31
CA SER A 108 -6.82 -0.61 4.58
C SER A 108 -6.55 -0.38 6.07
N GLY A 109 -5.34 -0.70 6.51
CA GLY A 109 -4.89 -0.47 7.89
C GLY A 109 -3.43 -0.83 8.05
N THR A 110 -3.02 -1.15 9.27
CA THR A 110 -1.67 -1.59 9.59
C THR A 110 -1.71 -2.85 10.44
N ASP A 111 -0.64 -3.65 10.38
CA ASP A 111 -0.44 -4.75 11.31
C ASP A 111 0.17 -4.29 12.65
N GLU A 112 0.43 -5.22 13.57
CA GLU A 112 1.06 -4.93 14.88
C GLU A 112 2.44 -4.27 14.77
N ALA A 113 3.16 -4.47 13.66
CA ALA A 113 4.46 -3.85 13.40
C ALA A 113 4.35 -2.48 12.70
N GLY A 114 3.13 -1.98 12.49
CA GLY A 114 2.86 -0.72 11.80
C GLY A 114 2.98 -0.81 10.27
N ARG A 115 3.10 -2.01 9.70
CA ARG A 115 3.23 -2.19 8.24
C ARG A 115 1.87 -2.00 7.57
N PRO A 116 1.78 -1.24 6.46
CA PRO A 116 0.51 -1.03 5.78
C PRO A 116 0.01 -2.32 5.13
N ILE A 117 -1.26 -2.64 5.39
CA ILE A 117 -1.99 -3.75 4.80
C ILE A 117 -3.15 -3.18 4.01
N ARG A 118 -3.30 -3.63 2.75
CA ARG A 118 -4.46 -3.29 1.92
C ARG A 118 -5.08 -4.55 1.33
N LEU A 119 -6.39 -4.66 1.44
CA LEU A 119 -7.21 -5.69 0.84
C LEU A 119 -8.04 -5.05 -0.27
N VAL A 120 -7.94 -5.60 -1.48
CA VAL A 120 -8.73 -5.21 -2.65
C VAL A 120 -9.59 -6.40 -3.06
N ALA A 121 -10.88 -6.18 -3.34
CA ALA A 121 -11.80 -7.26 -3.69
C ALA A 121 -11.31 -8.01 -4.95
N GLY A 122 -11.22 -9.33 -4.87
CA GLY A 122 -10.80 -10.21 -5.96
C GLY A 122 -11.92 -10.49 -6.96
N GLY A 123 -12.42 -9.45 -7.64
CA GLY A 123 -13.16 -9.57 -8.91
C GLY A 123 -14.71 -9.65 -8.85
N GLY A 124 -15.32 -8.62 -9.45
CA GLY A 124 -16.67 -8.60 -10.03
C GLY A 124 -16.82 -7.33 -10.89
N GLN A 125 -17.11 -7.48 -12.19
CA GLN A 125 -17.00 -6.48 -13.28
C GLN A 125 -17.65 -5.10 -13.05
N ARG A 126 -16.99 -4.04 -13.57
CA ARG A 126 -17.66 -2.94 -14.27
C ARG A 126 -17.02 -2.77 -15.65
N GLY A 127 -17.87 -2.86 -16.67
CA GLY A 127 -17.50 -2.87 -18.08
C GLY A 127 -17.33 -1.48 -18.71
N SER A 128 -16.86 -1.58 -19.96
CA SER A 128 -16.86 -0.61 -21.07
C SER A 128 -16.19 0.75 -20.88
N GLY A 129 -15.09 0.92 -21.62
CA GLY A 129 -14.95 2.02 -22.57
C GLY A 129 -14.39 3.34 -22.04
N PHE A 130 -13.07 3.46 -22.03
CA PHE A 130 -12.34 4.53 -22.74
C PHE A 130 -10.85 4.22 -22.61
N GLU A 131 -10.20 3.89 -23.72
CA GLU A 131 -8.77 4.09 -23.86
C GLU A 131 -8.60 5.58 -24.16
N PRO A 132 -7.97 6.39 -23.28
CA PRO A 132 -7.58 7.71 -23.68
C PRO A 132 -6.24 7.59 -24.41
N SER A 133 -6.30 7.62 -25.74
CA SER A 133 -5.19 8.07 -26.56
C SER A 133 -4.86 9.50 -26.12
N PHE A 134 -3.72 9.70 -25.47
CA PHE A 134 -3.15 11.03 -25.24
C PHE A 134 -2.04 11.28 -26.25
N ASP A 135 -2.44 11.49 -27.51
CA ASP A 135 -1.71 12.39 -28.38
C ASP A 135 -2.45 13.72 -28.39
N GLN A 136 -2.03 14.66 -27.53
CA GLN A 136 -2.17 16.08 -27.81
C GLN A 136 -1.25 16.92 -26.91
N HIS A 137 -0.08 17.22 -27.49
CA HIS A 137 0.61 18.51 -27.45
C HIS A 137 -0.06 19.59 -26.60
N THR A 138 0.49 19.83 -25.41
CA THR A 138 0.42 21.14 -24.77
C THR A 138 1.80 21.80 -24.87
N ALA A 139 1.81 23.04 -25.35
CA ALA A 139 2.97 23.87 -25.65
C ALA A 139 3.92 24.07 -24.44
N PRO A 140 5.17 24.53 -24.67
CA PRO A 140 6.31 24.25 -23.81
C PRO A 140 6.31 25.11 -22.55
N SER A 141 6.27 24.48 -21.38
CA SER A 141 6.96 25.09 -20.24
C SER A 141 8.44 25.20 -20.62
N ARG A 142 9.02 26.40 -20.56
CA ARG A 142 10.42 26.72 -20.94
C ARG A 142 11.50 26.02 -20.07
N GLY A 143 11.20 24.86 -19.50
CA GLY A 143 12.08 24.08 -18.63
C GLY A 143 11.70 22.61 -18.63
N CYS A 144 12.67 21.77 -18.24
CA CYS A 144 12.51 20.33 -18.21
C CYS A 144 11.52 19.90 -17.11
N SER A 145 10.70 18.89 -17.39
CA SER A 145 9.89 18.24 -16.35
C SER A 145 10.76 17.54 -15.30
N VAL A 146 11.92 17.00 -15.72
CA VAL A 146 12.98 16.46 -14.89
C VAL A 146 14.34 16.81 -15.51
N TYR A 147 15.28 17.32 -14.72
CA TYR A 147 16.63 17.70 -15.15
C TYR A 147 17.65 16.58 -14.95
N TYR A 148 18.69 16.59 -15.78
CA TYR A 148 19.83 15.67 -15.72
C TYR A 148 20.85 16.16 -14.68
N GLY A 149 20.76 15.64 -13.45
CA GLY A 149 21.65 16.02 -12.35
C GLY A 149 21.68 17.54 -12.15
N GLN A 150 22.89 18.11 -12.08
CA GLN A 150 23.11 19.55 -11.93
C GLN A 150 23.03 20.36 -13.23
N SER A 151 22.82 19.72 -14.38
CA SER A 151 22.86 20.40 -15.67
C SER A 151 21.51 21.04 -16.03
N GLU A 152 21.54 21.97 -16.98
CA GLU A 152 20.32 22.53 -17.61
C GLU A 152 19.71 21.58 -18.66
N ARG A 153 20.30 20.39 -18.86
CA ARG A 153 19.76 19.40 -19.80
C ARG A 153 18.58 18.67 -19.19
N CYS A 154 17.60 18.33 -20.02
CA CYS A 154 16.52 17.46 -19.60
C CYS A 154 17.01 16.02 -19.43
N ALA A 155 16.52 15.34 -18.40
CA ALA A 155 16.70 13.91 -18.27
C ALA A 155 15.96 13.18 -19.39
N GLU A 156 16.60 12.19 -19.98
CA GLU A 156 15.95 11.36 -21.00
C GLU A 156 14.90 10.44 -20.35
N ALA A 157 13.86 10.05 -21.10
CA ALA A 157 12.77 9.23 -20.57
C ALA A 157 13.25 7.93 -19.90
N ARG A 158 14.26 7.28 -20.48
CA ARG A 158 14.88 6.06 -19.93
C ARG A 158 15.58 6.28 -18.60
N ASP A 159 15.99 7.52 -18.32
CA ASP A 159 16.72 7.91 -17.12
C ASP A 159 15.82 8.52 -16.06
N ILE A 160 14.51 8.70 -16.29
CA ILE A 160 13.59 9.24 -15.27
C ILE A 160 13.18 8.16 -14.27
N VAL A 161 13.08 6.92 -14.74
CA VAL A 161 12.62 5.76 -13.94
C VAL A 161 13.82 4.95 -13.48
N ALA A 162 13.78 4.41 -12.27
CA ALA A 162 14.81 3.47 -11.82
C ALA A 162 14.82 2.19 -12.68
N PRO A 163 15.99 1.54 -12.86
CA PRO A 163 16.08 0.26 -13.57
C PRO A 163 15.12 -0.77 -12.99
N ARG A 164 14.57 -1.63 -13.85
CA ARG A 164 13.79 -2.79 -13.42
C ARG A 164 14.74 -3.98 -13.39
N LEU A 165 15.03 -4.47 -12.19
CA LEU A 165 15.95 -5.58 -11.97
C LEU A 165 15.17 -6.78 -11.42
N ALA A 166 15.31 -7.93 -12.07
CA ALA A 166 14.82 -9.19 -11.52
C ALA A 166 15.72 -9.67 -10.36
N PRO A 167 15.26 -10.58 -9.49
CA PRO A 167 16.09 -11.14 -8.43
C PRO A 167 17.42 -11.70 -8.96
N GLY A 168 18.53 -11.31 -8.32
CA GLY A 168 19.88 -11.71 -8.73
C GLY A 168 20.47 -10.94 -9.91
N GLN A 169 19.71 -10.04 -10.55
CA GLN A 169 20.25 -9.15 -11.57
C GLN A 169 20.92 -7.93 -10.93
N SER A 170 21.95 -7.43 -11.62
CA SER A 170 22.55 -6.14 -11.32
C SER A 170 22.78 -5.36 -12.60
N THR A 171 22.86 -4.04 -12.45
CA THR A 171 23.19 -3.12 -13.54
C THR A 171 24.10 -2.03 -13.03
N THR A 172 24.77 -1.33 -13.94
CA THR A 172 25.63 -0.19 -13.59
C THR A 172 24.90 1.10 -13.89
N VAL A 173 24.86 1.99 -12.91
CA VAL A 173 24.29 3.34 -13.04
C VAL A 173 25.38 4.37 -12.82
N ARG A 174 25.24 5.56 -13.42
CA ARG A 174 26.20 6.66 -13.24
C ARG A 174 25.63 7.76 -12.37
N ILE A 175 26.34 8.14 -11.33
CA ILE A 175 25.97 9.27 -10.47
C ILE A 175 26.14 10.57 -11.25
N VAL A 176 25.08 11.38 -11.31
CA VAL A 176 25.07 12.67 -12.05
C VAL A 176 24.79 13.86 -11.15
N TYR A 177 24.51 13.59 -9.88
CA TYR A 177 24.44 14.54 -8.78
C TYR A 177 25.07 13.89 -7.52
N PRO A 178 25.85 14.61 -6.69
CA PRO A 178 26.46 14.02 -5.49
C PRO A 178 25.46 13.23 -4.64
N ALA A 179 25.74 11.94 -4.44
CA ALA A 179 24.77 11.01 -3.87
C ALA A 179 25.10 10.66 -2.42
N ASN A 180 24.18 10.88 -1.50
CA ASN A 180 24.27 10.26 -0.19
C ASN A 180 23.85 8.79 -0.31
N LEU A 181 24.77 7.88 -0.01
CA LEU A 181 24.46 6.46 0.15
C LEU A 181 23.83 6.27 1.53
N ARG A 182 22.55 5.93 1.59
CA ARG A 182 21.79 5.93 2.85
C ARG A 182 21.59 4.53 3.42
N GLN A 183 21.44 4.43 4.74
CA GLN A 183 21.26 3.15 5.42
C GLN A 183 19.95 2.43 5.04
N PHE A 184 18.89 3.19 4.77
CA PHE A 184 17.58 2.70 4.31
C PHE A 184 16.95 3.72 3.34
N PRO A 185 15.96 3.33 2.50
CA PRO A 185 15.45 4.17 1.41
C PRO A 185 14.53 5.30 1.91
N SER A 186 15.15 6.32 2.52
CA SER A 186 14.48 7.53 3.00
C SER A 186 15.44 8.71 2.95
N LEU A 187 14.94 9.91 2.60
CA LEU A 187 15.75 11.13 2.63
C LEU A 187 16.18 11.54 4.05
N GLY A 188 15.51 11.05 5.09
CA GLY A 188 15.89 11.24 6.49
C GLY A 188 16.90 10.23 7.02
N ALA A 189 17.18 9.15 6.27
CA ALA A 189 18.08 8.09 6.72
C ALA A 189 19.54 8.58 6.81
N ARG A 190 20.30 8.05 7.77
CA ARG A 190 21.73 8.35 7.94
C ARG A 190 22.51 8.10 6.64
N SER A 191 23.38 9.04 6.28
CA SER A 191 24.34 8.87 5.19
C SER A 191 25.51 8.01 5.65
N LEU A 192 25.78 6.93 4.92
CA LEU A 192 26.89 6.01 5.10
C LEU A 192 28.15 6.47 4.33
N ALA A 193 27.95 7.16 3.21
CA ALA A 193 28.99 7.68 2.35
C ALA A 193 28.42 8.74 1.39
N LEU A 194 29.29 9.60 0.87
CA LEU A 194 28.99 10.47 -0.28
C LEU A 194 29.64 9.85 -1.53
N ILE A 195 28.86 9.62 -2.58
CA ILE A 195 29.35 9.13 -3.87
C ILE A 195 29.51 10.33 -4.82
N PRO A 196 30.71 10.58 -5.38
CA PRO A 196 30.96 11.67 -6.31
C PRO A 196 30.21 11.52 -7.64
N VAL A 197 30.00 12.64 -8.34
CA VAL A 197 29.51 12.65 -9.73
C VAL A 197 30.46 11.89 -10.66
N ASN A 198 29.91 11.40 -11.77
CA ASN A 198 30.59 10.56 -12.76
C ASN A 198 31.13 9.22 -12.22
N THR A 199 30.76 8.86 -11.00
CA THR A 199 31.06 7.53 -10.46
C THR A 199 30.04 6.53 -11.00
N CYS A 200 30.54 5.43 -11.58
CA CYS A 200 29.72 4.30 -11.92
C CYS A 200 29.62 3.33 -10.75
N VAL A 201 28.39 2.94 -10.41
CA VAL A 201 28.10 2.11 -9.25
C VAL A 201 27.12 1.00 -9.63
N THR A 202 27.24 -0.13 -8.94
CA THR A 202 26.38 -1.29 -9.19
C THR A 202 25.10 -1.15 -8.39
N ALA A 203 23.97 -1.15 -9.10
CA ALA A 203 22.63 -1.31 -8.55
C ALA A 203 22.20 -2.77 -8.69
N ASP A 204 21.78 -3.38 -7.60
CA ASP A 204 21.36 -4.80 -7.58
C ASP A 204 19.91 -4.99 -7.12
N SER A 205 19.24 -3.91 -6.75
CA SER A 205 17.81 -3.88 -6.46
C SER A 205 17.29 -2.47 -6.62
N CYS A 206 16.12 -2.30 -7.23
CA CYS A 206 15.51 -1.00 -7.47
C CYS A 206 14.00 -1.09 -7.30
N ALA A 207 13.43 -0.27 -6.42
CA ALA A 207 12.01 -0.33 -6.07
C ALA A 207 11.43 1.04 -5.74
N ARG A 208 10.12 1.19 -6.01
CA ARG A 208 9.34 2.35 -5.59
C ARG A 208 8.85 2.17 -4.16
N GLN A 209 9.11 3.15 -3.31
CA GLN A 209 8.66 3.20 -1.92
C GLN A 209 7.23 3.76 -1.83
N ASP A 210 6.66 3.74 -0.63
CA ASP A 210 5.28 4.17 -0.37
C ASP A 210 5.07 5.68 -0.60
N ASP A 211 6.12 6.47 -0.46
CA ASP A 211 6.14 7.91 -0.80
C ASP A 211 6.17 8.17 -2.32
N GLY A 212 6.17 7.11 -3.13
CA GLY A 212 6.25 7.18 -4.58
C GLY A 212 7.67 7.38 -5.13
N ALA A 213 8.67 7.59 -4.27
CA ALA A 213 10.07 7.73 -4.69
C ALA A 213 10.66 6.37 -5.06
N GLU A 214 11.44 6.33 -6.14
CA GLU A 214 12.18 5.13 -6.51
C GLU A 214 13.58 5.18 -5.90
N TRP A 215 14.01 4.06 -5.34
CA TRP A 215 15.31 3.90 -4.69
C TRP A 215 15.99 2.65 -5.23
N CYS A 216 17.30 2.72 -5.41
CA CYS A 216 18.11 1.53 -5.69
C CYS A 216 19.06 1.25 -4.53
N ARG A 217 19.23 -0.04 -4.24
CA ARG A 217 20.33 -0.54 -3.44
C ARG A 217 21.61 -0.51 -4.29
N ILE A 218 22.60 0.20 -3.77
CA ILE A 218 23.87 0.47 -4.42
C ILE A 218 25.00 -0.09 -3.56
N SER A 219 25.95 -0.75 -4.22
CA SER A 219 27.22 -1.14 -3.61
C SER A 219 28.34 -0.20 -4.07
N HIS A 220 29.01 0.44 -3.12
CA HIS A 220 30.09 1.39 -3.37
C HIS A 220 31.14 1.36 -2.24
N ALA A 221 32.41 1.22 -2.61
CA ALA A 221 33.55 1.23 -1.67
C ALA A 221 33.37 0.29 -0.46
N GLY A 222 32.89 -0.94 -0.69
CA GLY A 222 32.67 -1.94 0.35
C GLY A 222 31.45 -1.69 1.24
N ARG A 223 30.63 -0.67 0.94
CA ARG A 223 29.37 -0.37 1.64
C ARG A 223 28.18 -0.61 0.72
N THR A 224 27.11 -1.11 1.30
CA THR A 224 25.82 -1.24 0.61
C THR A 224 24.81 -0.33 1.29
N GLY A 225 24.07 0.41 0.50
CA GLY A 225 23.04 1.34 0.97
C GLY A 225 22.10 1.74 -0.16
N TYR A 226 21.32 2.80 0.04
CA TYR A 226 20.24 3.18 -0.85
C TYR A 226 20.43 4.60 -1.39
N VAL A 227 20.13 4.76 -2.68
CA VAL A 227 20.17 6.04 -3.37
C VAL A 227 18.84 6.26 -4.09
N VAL A 228 18.27 7.46 -3.94
CA VAL A 228 17.00 7.82 -4.59
C VAL A 228 17.24 8.11 -6.08
N LYS A 229 16.26 7.79 -6.93
CA LYS A 229 16.29 8.07 -8.37
C LYS A 229 16.05 9.54 -8.67
N LEU A 230 14.98 10.09 -8.09
CA LEU A 230 14.53 11.45 -8.29
C LEU A 230 14.52 12.20 -6.97
N PHE A 231 14.96 13.45 -6.99
CA PHE A 231 14.85 14.34 -5.85
C PHE A 231 14.43 15.73 -6.31
N ALA A 232 13.93 16.53 -5.37
CA ALA A 232 13.61 17.93 -5.60
C ALA A 232 14.64 18.80 -4.87
N ARG A 233 15.18 19.80 -5.56
CA ARG A 233 16.07 20.82 -4.99
C ARG A 233 15.88 22.12 -5.76
N ASP A 234 15.84 23.24 -5.05
CA ASP A 234 15.70 24.59 -5.63
C ASP A 234 14.48 24.71 -6.57
N GLY A 235 13.37 24.06 -6.20
CA GLY A 235 12.13 24.04 -7.00
C GLY A 235 12.19 23.18 -8.27
N ARG A 236 13.28 22.46 -8.52
CA ARG A 236 13.46 21.62 -9.70
C ARG A 236 13.49 20.14 -9.31
N ARG A 237 12.87 19.29 -10.14
CA ARG A 237 13.00 17.83 -10.07
C ARG A 237 14.18 17.37 -10.91
N GLN A 238 15.02 16.50 -10.36
CA GLN A 238 16.27 16.10 -11.00
C GLN A 238 16.51 14.59 -10.79
N ILE A 239 17.16 13.94 -11.76
CA ILE A 239 17.69 12.59 -11.55
C ILE A 239 18.99 12.67 -10.74
N LEU A 240 19.17 11.72 -9.84
CA LEU A 240 20.40 11.62 -9.06
C LEU A 240 21.44 10.76 -9.80
N TYR A 241 20.97 9.74 -10.53
CA TYR A 241 21.80 8.88 -11.39
C TYR A 241 21.14 8.63 -12.75
N SER A 242 21.97 8.47 -13.77
CA SER A 242 21.56 7.95 -15.09
C SER A 242 21.61 6.43 -15.10
N ASN A 243 20.71 5.80 -15.85
CA ASN A 243 20.69 4.34 -16.05
C ASN A 243 21.76 3.88 -17.05
N GLN A 244 22.59 4.81 -17.53
CA GLN A 244 23.71 4.54 -18.40
C GLN A 244 25.03 4.88 -17.71
N CYS A 245 25.88 3.88 -17.58
CA CYS A 245 27.30 4.05 -17.30
C CYS A 245 28.07 3.68 -18.57
N GLY A 246 28.57 4.70 -19.28
CA GLY A 246 29.43 4.61 -20.44
C GLY A 246 30.20 5.93 -20.59
N PRO A 247 31.26 5.96 -21.42
CA PRO A 247 31.99 7.19 -21.74
C PRO A 247 31.07 8.27 -22.34
#